data_AF-A0A371PYK8-F1
#
_entry.id   AF-A0A371PYK8-F1
#
_cell.length_a   1.000
_cell.length_b   1.000
_cell.length_c   1.000
_cell.angle_alpha   90.00
_cell.angle_beta   90.00
_cell.angle_gamma   90.00
#
_symmetry.space_group_name_H-M   'P 1'
#
loop_
_entity.id
_entity.type
_entity.pdbx_description
1 polymer ?
#
loop_
_entity_poly.entity_id
_entity_poly.type
_entity_poly.pdbx_seq_one_letter_code
_entity_poly.pdbx_strand_id
1 'polypeptide(L)'
;MHLLDSVDAASLRTDVPAFRPGDTVNVHVRVIEGNRSRVQQFKGVVIRRQGAGVRETFTVRKVSFSVGVERTFPVHTPIVEKIEVVTRGDVRRAKLYFLRDLRGKAAKIKEKRDS
;
A
#
# COMPACT_ATOMS: atom_id res chain seq x y z
N MET A 1 -3.30 -16.58 -21.27
CA MET A 1 -4.68 -16.41 -20.79
C MET A 1 -5.05 -17.68 -20.04
N HIS A 2 -5.25 -17.58 -18.74
CA HIS A 2 -5.67 -18.69 -17.89
C HIS A 2 -7.19 -18.78 -17.86
N LEU A 3 -7.70 -19.98 -17.56
CA LEU A 3 -9.14 -20.28 -17.56
C LEU A 3 -9.96 -19.36 -16.64
N LEU A 4 -9.36 -18.85 -15.57
CA LEU A 4 -10.01 -18.00 -14.57
C LEU A 4 -9.91 -16.50 -14.84
N ASP A 5 -9.14 -16.08 -15.85
CA ASP A 5 -8.91 -14.65 -16.11
C ASP A 5 -10.22 -13.89 -16.39
N SER A 6 -11.20 -14.54 -17.03
CA SER A 6 -12.52 -13.97 -17.32
C SER A 6 -13.35 -13.73 -16.06
N VAL A 7 -13.19 -14.57 -15.04
CA VAL A 7 -13.87 -14.45 -13.75
C VAL A 7 -13.19 -13.37 -12.91
N ASP A 8 -11.85 -13.38 -12.88
CA ASP A 8 -11.06 -12.41 -12.12
C ASP A 8 -11.24 -10.98 -12.64
N ALA A 9 -11.45 -10.80 -13.95
CA ALA A 9 -11.62 -9.50 -14.59
C ALA A 9 -12.72 -8.65 -13.96
N ALA A 10 -13.83 -9.27 -13.53
CA ALA A 10 -14.95 -8.57 -12.89
C ALA A 10 -14.59 -7.99 -11.50
N SER A 11 -13.55 -8.52 -10.85
CA SER A 11 -13.07 -8.07 -9.55
C SER A 11 -11.94 -7.05 -9.64
N LEU A 12 -11.41 -6.78 -10.84
CA LEU A 12 -10.32 -5.83 -11.03
C LEU A 12 -10.83 -4.39 -10.94
N ARG A 13 -10.14 -3.60 -10.14
CA ARG A 13 -10.37 -2.16 -10.00
C ARG A 13 -9.59 -1.36 -11.04
N THR A 14 -10.23 -0.34 -11.58
CA THR A 14 -9.63 0.58 -12.58
C THR A 14 -9.10 1.88 -11.98
N ASP A 15 -9.46 2.18 -10.73
CA ASP A 15 -9.14 3.44 -10.03
C ASP A 15 -7.83 3.39 -9.22
N VAL A 16 -7.06 2.31 -9.35
CA VAL A 16 -5.82 2.11 -8.59
C VAL A 16 -4.69 2.94 -9.24
N PRO A 17 -4.08 3.90 -8.53
CA PRO A 17 -2.98 4.67 -9.08
C PRO A 17 -1.72 3.81 -9.25
N ALA A 18 -0.83 4.23 -10.16
CA ALA A 18 0.50 3.65 -10.25
C ALA A 18 1.34 4.05 -9.03
N PHE A 19 1.78 3.07 -8.25
CA PHE A 19 2.69 3.24 -7.11
C PHE A 19 3.59 2.03 -6.97
N ARG A 20 4.77 2.24 -6.37
CA ARG A 20 5.82 1.23 -6.21
C ARG A 20 6.34 1.19 -4.78
N PRO A 21 7.11 0.14 -4.43
CA PRO A 21 7.86 0.13 -3.18
C PRO A 21 8.73 1.38 -3.05
N GLY A 22 8.72 2.00 -1.86
CA GLY A 22 9.38 3.26 -1.55
C GLY A 22 8.44 4.46 -1.53
N ASP A 23 7.31 4.40 -2.22
CA ASP A 23 6.33 5.49 -2.22
C ASP A 23 5.59 5.55 -0.88
N THR A 24 5.24 6.77 -0.47
CA THR A 24 4.32 6.96 0.67
C THR A 24 2.90 7.04 0.14
N VAL A 25 2.05 6.14 0.63
CA VAL A 25 0.63 6.08 0.24
C VAL A 25 -0.26 6.37 1.44
N ASN A 26 -1.42 6.96 1.18
CA ASN A 26 -2.51 7.11 2.13
C ASN A 26 -3.67 6.19 1.70
N VAL A 27 -3.84 5.08 2.42
CA VAL A 27 -4.88 4.09 2.14
C VAL A 27 -6.11 4.41 2.98
N HIS A 28 -7.24 4.66 2.32
CA HIS A 28 -8.52 4.89 2.97
C HIS A 28 -9.25 3.56 3.09
N VAL A 29 -9.41 3.08 4.33
CA VAL A 29 -9.96 1.76 4.63
C VAL A 29 -11.31 1.94 5.28
N ARG A 30 -12.35 1.30 4.74
CA ARG A 30 -13.66 1.23 5.38
C ARG A 30 -13.60 0.27 6.57
N VAL A 31 -13.92 0.76 7.75
CA VAL A 31 -14.01 -0.02 8.99
C VAL A 31 -15.47 -0.04 9.43
N ILE A 32 -15.99 -1.24 9.70
CA ILE A 32 -17.37 -1.46 10.13
C ILE A 32 -17.32 -1.92 11.59
N GLU A 33 -17.95 -1.16 12.48
CA GLU A 33 -18.04 -1.41 13.91
C GLU A 33 -19.53 -1.56 14.26
N GLY A 34 -20.02 -2.80 14.25
CA GLY A 34 -21.44 -3.10 14.39
C GLY A 34 -22.26 -2.48 13.24
N ASN A 35 -23.17 -1.56 13.57
CA ASN A 35 -24.03 -0.89 12.60
C ASN A 35 -23.44 0.41 12.03
N ARG A 36 -22.27 0.86 12.51
CA ARG A 36 -21.63 2.09 12.04
C ARG A 36 -20.46 1.75 11.14
N SER A 37 -20.26 2.54 10.09
CA SER A 37 -19.08 2.47 9.25
C SER A 37 -18.37 3.82 9.21
N ARG A 38 -17.04 3.79 9.19
CA ARG A 38 -16.19 4.98 9.04
C ARG A 38 -15.01 4.68 8.13
N VAL A 39 -14.46 5.71 7.51
CA VAL A 39 -13.23 5.61 6.73
C VAL A 39 -12.04 5.91 7.65
N GLN A 40 -11.14 4.95 7.78
CA GLN A 40 -9.89 5.11 8.52
C GLN A 40 -8.72 5.25 7.55
N GLN A 41 -7.88 6.25 7.78
CA GLN A 41 -6.68 6.48 6.98
C GLN A 41 -5.49 5.70 7.52
N PHE A 42 -4.82 4.99 6.62
CA PHE A 42 -3.55 4.31 6.87
C PHE A 42 -2.48 4.88 5.94
N LYS A 43 -1.82 5.94 6.43
CA LYS A 43 -0.69 6.58 5.74
C LYS A 43 0.63 5.94 6.16
N GLY A 44 1.45 5.56 5.17
CA GLY A 44 2.77 4.99 5.41
C GLY A 44 3.52 4.67 4.13
N VAL A 45 4.71 4.10 4.28
CA VAL A 45 5.58 3.73 3.16
C VAL A 45 5.22 2.35 2.65
N VAL A 46 5.10 2.18 1.33
CA VAL A 46 4.99 0.87 0.70
C VAL A 46 6.34 0.17 0.76
N ILE A 47 6.45 -0.92 1.51
CA ILE A 47 7.71 -1.68 1.62
C ILE A 47 7.78 -2.86 0.64
N ARG A 48 6.64 -3.24 0.07
CA ARG A 48 6.49 -4.36 -0.85
C ARG A 48 5.19 -4.24 -1.63
N ARG A 49 5.23 -4.65 -2.89
CA ARG A 49 4.07 -4.93 -3.75
C ARG A 49 4.38 -6.22 -4.52
N GLN A 50 3.42 -7.13 -4.61
CA GLN A 50 3.64 -8.44 -5.23
C GLN A 50 2.33 -9.09 -5.68
N GLY A 51 2.46 -10.17 -6.45
CA GLY A 51 1.32 -10.83 -7.08
C GLY A 51 0.92 -10.10 -8.35
N ALA A 52 -0.16 -10.57 -8.97
CA ALA A 52 -0.73 -10.01 -10.17
C ALA A 52 -2.25 -10.24 -10.17
N GLY A 53 -2.96 -9.44 -10.96
CA GLY A 53 -4.42 -9.49 -11.06
C GLY A 53 -5.09 -9.36 -9.69
N VAL A 54 -6.17 -10.11 -9.47
CA VAL A 54 -6.97 -10.03 -8.24
C VAL A 54 -6.19 -10.37 -6.96
N ARG A 55 -5.08 -11.13 -7.10
CA ARG A 55 -4.22 -11.57 -5.98
C ARG A 55 -3.11 -10.57 -5.66
N GLU A 56 -3.05 -9.44 -6.35
CA GLU A 56 -2.04 -8.43 -6.10
C GLU A 56 -2.21 -7.83 -4.68
N THR A 57 -1.10 -7.75 -3.96
CA THR A 57 -1.05 -7.24 -2.58
C THR A 57 0.10 -6.27 -2.41
N PHE A 58 -0.06 -5.32 -1.49
CA PHE A 58 1.00 -4.40 -1.08
C PHE A 58 1.02 -4.24 0.43
N THR A 59 2.21 -4.04 0.99
CA THR A 59 2.42 -3.88 2.43
C THR A 59 2.84 -2.46 2.72
N VAL A 60 2.08 -1.79 3.58
CA VAL A 60 2.35 -0.42 4.03
C VAL A 60 2.88 -0.48 5.46
N ARG A 61 4.01 0.18 5.71
CA ARG A 61 4.64 0.34 7.02
C ARG A 61 4.46 1.77 7.50
N LYS A 62 3.98 1.94 8.73
CA LYS A 62 3.99 3.23 9.43
C LYS A 62 4.49 3.04 10.86
N VAL A 63 4.98 4.10 11.48
CA VAL A 63 5.21 4.13 12.92
C VAL A 63 4.03 4.85 13.57
N SER A 64 3.36 4.18 14.50
CA SER A 64 2.24 4.73 15.25
C SER A 64 2.56 4.59 16.73
N PHE A 65 2.52 5.70 17.48
CA PHE A 65 2.85 5.69 18.92
C PHE A 65 4.17 4.96 19.23
N SER A 66 5.22 5.26 18.45
CA SER A 66 6.55 4.64 18.56
C SER A 66 6.62 3.14 18.25
N VAL A 67 5.52 2.51 17.83
CA VAL A 67 5.47 1.11 17.42
C VAL A 67 5.37 1.01 15.90
N GLY A 68 6.21 0.16 15.30
CA GLY A 68 6.14 -0.13 13.87
C GLY A 68 4.92 -1.01 13.57
N VAL A 69 4.02 -0.51 12.73
CA VAL A 69 2.82 -1.22 12.29
C VAL A 69 2.93 -1.46 10.79
N GLU A 70 2.78 -2.72 10.39
CA GLU A 70 2.69 -3.11 8.99
C GLU A 70 1.31 -3.68 8.70
N ARG A 71 0.72 -3.26 7.58
CA ARG A 71 -0.54 -3.81 7.10
C ARG A 71 -0.42 -4.16 5.64
N THR A 72 -0.81 -5.39 5.31
CA THR A 72 -0.88 -5.86 3.93
C THR A 72 -2.30 -5.73 3.42
N PHE A 73 -2.46 -5.10 2.27
CA PHE A 73 -3.72 -4.86 1.61
C PHE A 73 -3.75 -5.58 0.26
N PRO A 74 -4.83 -6.31 -0.07
CA PRO A 74 -5.14 -6.65 -1.45
C PRO A 74 -5.43 -5.35 -2.23
N VAL A 75 -4.90 -5.23 -3.44
CA VAL A 75 -5.07 -4.03 -4.28
C VAL A 75 -6.54 -3.84 -4.68
N HIS A 76 -7.22 -4.93 -4.98
CA HIS A 76 -8.57 -4.91 -5.56
C HIS A 76 -9.70 -5.13 -4.54
N THR A 77 -9.41 -5.10 -3.24
CA THR A 77 -10.45 -5.30 -2.22
C THR A 77 -11.45 -4.12 -2.18
N PRO A 78 -12.76 -4.39 -2.00
CA PRO A 78 -13.77 -3.34 -1.83
C PRO A 78 -13.69 -2.61 -0.48
N ILE A 79 -12.94 -3.17 0.49
CA ILE A 79 -12.73 -2.55 1.80
C ILE A 79 -11.85 -1.30 1.68
N VAL A 80 -10.96 -1.25 0.71
CA VAL A 80 -10.17 -0.05 0.42
C VAL A 80 -11.03 0.88 -0.42
N GLU A 81 -11.32 2.06 0.07
CA GLU A 81 -12.13 3.03 -0.65
C GLU A 81 -11.26 3.77 -1.68
N LYS A 82 -10.10 4.26 -1.24
CA LYS A 82 -9.20 5.08 -2.06
C LYS A 82 -7.74 4.82 -1.70
N ILE A 83 -6.88 4.82 -2.70
CA ILE A 83 -5.42 4.82 -2.53
C ILE A 83 -4.89 6.14 -3.09
N GLU A 84 -4.20 6.91 -2.26
CA GLU A 84 -3.56 8.16 -2.69
C GLU A 84 -2.05 8.03 -2.59
N VAL A 85 -1.32 8.41 -3.64
CA VAL A 85 0.14 8.53 -3.60
C VAL A 85 0.47 9.91 -3.07
N VAL A 86 1.09 9.96 -1.89
CA VAL A 86 1.44 11.22 -1.22
C VAL A 86 2.81 11.72 -1.67
N THR A 87 3.80 10.84 -1.70
CA THR A 87 5.16 11.14 -2.18
C THR A 87 5.76 9.94 -2.89
N ARG A 88 6.61 10.20 -3.88
CA ARG A 88 7.36 9.15 -4.59
C ARG A 88 8.73 8.95 -3.98
N GLY A 89 9.09 7.70 -3.68
CA GLY A 89 10.37 7.35 -3.08
C GLY A 89 11.44 7.05 -4.12
N ASP A 90 12.67 7.50 -3.86
CA ASP A 90 13.87 7.08 -4.57
C ASP A 90 14.51 5.87 -3.85
N VAL A 91 14.18 4.68 -4.36
CA VAL A 91 14.71 3.41 -3.85
C VAL A 91 15.05 2.49 -5.03
N ARG A 92 16.02 1.61 -4.81
CA ARG A 92 16.48 0.64 -5.82
C ARG A 92 15.98 -0.79 -5.58
N ARG A 93 15.55 -1.11 -4.35
CA ARG A 93 15.12 -2.46 -3.97
C ARG A 93 13.60 -2.59 -4.11
N ALA A 94 13.14 -3.73 -4.65
CA ALA A 94 11.71 -4.06 -4.74
C ALA A 94 11.06 -4.42 -3.39
N LYS A 95 11.85 -4.85 -2.41
CA LYS A 95 11.40 -5.18 -1.05
C LYS A 95 12.28 -4.44 -0.03
N LEU A 96 11.66 -3.56 0.76
CA LEU A 96 12.34 -2.66 1.69
C LEU A 96 12.32 -3.17 3.13
N TYR A 97 12.51 -4.47 3.33
CA TYR A 97 12.43 -5.09 4.66
C TYR A 97 13.46 -4.55 5.65
N PHE A 98 14.59 -4.05 5.17
CA PHE A 98 15.62 -3.42 5.99
C PHE A 98 15.10 -2.18 6.76
N LEU A 99 13.99 -1.56 6.32
CA LEU A 99 13.33 -0.48 7.07
C LEU A 99 12.73 -0.93 8.41
N ARG A 100 12.70 -2.24 8.68
CA ARG A 100 12.26 -2.79 9.97
C ARG A 100 13.26 -2.51 11.08
N ASP A 101 14.54 -2.58 10.74
CA ASP A 101 15.66 -2.43 11.68
C ASP A 101 16.09 -0.96 11.84
N LEU A 102 15.68 -0.10 10.91
CA LEU A 102 16.00 1.32 10.92
C LEU A 102 14.95 2.13 11.70
N ARG A 103 15.41 3.20 12.37
CA ARG A 103 14.56 4.14 13.14
C ARG A 103 14.92 5.60 12.85
N GLY A 104 13.96 6.49 13.08
CA GLY A 104 14.16 7.94 12.98
C GLY A 104 14.72 8.37 11.62
N LYS A 105 15.79 9.18 11.63
CA LYS A 105 16.42 9.72 10.41
C LYS A 105 16.96 8.63 9.47
N ALA A 106 17.40 7.48 10.01
CA ALA A 106 17.94 6.39 9.20
C ALA A 106 16.87 5.70 8.34
N ALA A 107 15.61 5.69 8.78
CA ALA A 107 14.50 5.11 8.03
C ALA A 107 13.90 6.07 6.98
N LYS A 108 14.43 7.29 6.85
CA LYS A 108 13.91 8.29 5.92
C LYS A 108 14.29 7.93 4.48
N ILE A 109 13.28 7.80 3.62
CA ILE A 109 13.48 7.59 2.18
C ILE A 109 13.61 8.95 1.49
N LYS A 110 14.56 9.05 0.56
CA LYS A 110 14.75 10.24 -0.27
C LYS A 110 13.57 10.35 -1.23
N GLU A 111 13.04 11.55 -1.39
CA GLU A 111 11.98 11.82 -2.37
C GLU A 111 12.56 11.82 -3.78
N LYS A 112 11.90 11.14 -4.70
CA LYS A 112 12.23 11.19 -6.12
C LYS A 112 11.63 12.48 -6.69
N ARG A 113 12.49 13.46 -6.98
CA ARG A 113 12.14 14.65 -7.74
C ARG A 113 12.40 14.33 -9.21
N ASP A 114 11.38 14.44 -10.05
CA ASP A 114 11.59 14.40 -11.49
C ASP A 114 12.38 15.66 -11.86
N SER A 115 13.53 15.47 -12.51
CA SER A 115 14.39 16.52 -13.05
C SER A 115 14.01 16.76 -14.49
#